data_AF-A0A534TUG9-F1
#
_entry.id   AF-A0A534TUG9-F1
#
_cell.length_a   1.000
_cell.length_b   1.000
_cell.length_c   1.000
_cell.angle_alpha   90.00
_cell.angle_beta   90.00
_cell.angle_gamma   90.00
#
_symmetry.space_group_name_H-M   'P 1'
#
loop_
_entity.id
_entity.type
_entity.pdbx_description
1 polymer ?
#
loop_
_entity_poly.entity_id
_entity_poly.type
_entity_poly.pdbx_seq_one_letter_code
_entity_poly.pdbx_strand_id
1 'polypeptide(L)'
;MKEASATMVNGNPVATGAMLKLKLDANTQCFNMPASGWSNVDGIGFKYADPTGTNGPVKKAQIKRTPGGVFQIKVIISGQNGAVNIVPPNPGTQGDMNFHINMGDQYCGSTAGGTLNPNDAVTFKAKDAPAPATCNVTICP
;
A
#
# COMPACT_ATOMS: atom_id res chain seq x y z
N MET A 1 -8.18 -5.90 6.39
CA MET A 1 -7.33 -4.70 6.59
C MET A 1 -7.84 -3.96 7.80
N LYS A 2 -6.96 -3.17 8.44
CA LYS A 2 -7.31 -2.27 9.53
C LYS A 2 -7.32 -0.84 9.01
N GLU A 3 -8.35 -0.10 9.38
CA GLU A 3 -8.53 1.32 9.06
C GLU A 3 -9.12 2.06 10.26
N ALA A 4 -9.06 3.40 10.23
CA ALA A 4 -9.68 4.24 11.24
C ALA A 4 -11.15 4.59 10.92
N SER A 5 -11.55 4.63 9.64
CA SER A 5 -12.93 4.88 9.19
C SER A 5 -13.58 3.67 8.50
N ALA A 6 -14.77 3.27 8.95
CA ALA A 6 -15.46 2.07 8.49
C ALA A 6 -16.38 2.26 7.25
N THR A 7 -16.63 3.50 6.82
CA THR A 7 -17.67 3.80 5.81
C THR A 7 -17.18 4.49 4.56
N MET A 8 -16.04 5.18 4.59
CA MET A 8 -15.47 5.80 3.39
C MET A 8 -13.96 5.98 3.51
N VAL A 9 -13.31 6.21 2.37
CA VAL A 9 -11.90 6.60 2.39
C VAL A 9 -11.80 7.96 3.06
N ASN A 10 -11.07 8.06 4.16
CA ASN A 10 -10.93 9.29 4.92
C ASN A 10 -9.58 9.96 4.60
N GLY A 11 -9.64 11.24 4.26
CA GLY A 11 -8.51 12.01 3.71
C GLY A 11 -8.67 12.32 2.22
N ASN A 12 -7.82 13.23 1.72
CA ASN A 12 -7.85 13.67 0.33
C ASN A 12 -6.44 13.72 -0.28
N PRO A 13 -5.96 12.62 -0.89
CA PRO A 13 -4.62 12.58 -1.46
C PRO A 13 -4.47 13.47 -2.70
N VAL A 14 -5.57 13.96 -3.30
CA VAL A 14 -5.49 14.99 -4.36
C VAL A 14 -4.97 16.32 -3.80
N ALA A 15 -5.20 16.59 -2.52
CA ALA A 15 -4.68 17.79 -1.85
C ALA A 15 -3.35 17.52 -1.14
N THR A 16 -3.15 16.31 -0.61
CA THR A 16 -2.10 16.07 0.39
C THR A 16 -1.08 15.01 -0.03
N GLY A 17 -1.36 14.23 -1.06
CA GLY A 17 -0.60 13.04 -1.42
C GLY A 17 -0.82 11.87 -0.46
N ALA A 18 -0.10 10.79 -0.71
CA ALA A 18 -0.12 9.59 0.12
C ALA A 18 1.24 8.91 0.13
N MET A 19 1.44 8.02 1.07
CA MET A 19 2.65 7.22 1.22
C MET A 19 2.30 5.76 1.45
N LEU A 20 2.93 4.87 0.69
CA LEU A 20 2.93 3.43 1.00
C LEU A 20 4.21 3.10 1.75
N LYS A 21 4.07 2.55 2.95
CA LYS A 21 5.16 1.95 3.71
C LYS A 21 5.00 0.43 3.61
N LEU A 22 6.03 -0.25 3.12
CA LEU A 22 6.04 -1.69 2.94
C LEU A 22 7.20 -2.27 3.73
N LYS A 23 6.91 -3.30 4.52
CA LYS A 23 7.89 -4.11 5.23
C LYS A 23 7.79 -5.54 4.75
N LEU A 24 8.92 -6.15 4.42
CA LEU A 24 9.06 -7.58 4.14
C LEU A 24 10.24 -8.10 4.98
N ASP A 25 9.94 -8.99 5.92
CA ASP A 25 10.83 -9.44 6.99
C ASP A 25 11.59 -8.26 7.64
N ALA A 26 12.92 -8.20 7.50
CA ALA A 26 13.75 -7.14 8.10
C ALA A 26 13.82 -5.85 7.26
N ASN A 27 13.33 -5.87 6.01
CA ASN A 27 13.48 -4.75 5.08
C ASN A 27 12.22 -3.88 5.09
N THR A 28 12.41 -2.56 5.19
CA THR A 28 11.32 -1.58 5.05
C THR A 28 11.67 -0.60 3.94
N GLN A 29 10.72 -0.33 3.05
CA GLN A 29 10.84 0.71 2.04
C GLN A 29 9.55 1.52 1.94
N CYS A 30 9.73 2.81 1.66
CA CYS A 30 8.63 3.75 1.53
C CYS A 30 8.54 4.35 0.14
N PHE A 31 7.31 4.60 -0.27
CA PHE A 31 6.97 5.04 -1.61
C PHE A 31 6.06 6.25 -1.49
N ASN A 32 6.62 7.43 -1.78
CA ASN A 32 5.87 8.66 -1.80
C ASN A 32 5.05 8.78 -3.09
N MET A 33 3.83 9.29 -2.98
CA MET A 33 2.92 9.54 -4.09
C MET A 33 2.38 10.97 -3.94
N PRO A 34 3.02 11.98 -4.57
CA PRO A 34 2.65 13.38 -4.39
C PRO A 34 1.24 13.68 -4.92
N ALA A 35 0.64 14.74 -4.38
CA ALA A 35 -0.72 15.17 -4.68
C ALA A 35 -1.01 15.32 -6.19
N SER A 36 -0.02 15.77 -6.97
CA SER A 36 -0.13 16.00 -8.41
C SER A 36 -0.49 14.77 -9.23
N GLY A 37 -0.20 13.55 -8.75
CA GLY A 37 -0.55 12.32 -9.46
C GLY A 37 -1.92 11.75 -9.10
N TRP A 38 -2.62 12.32 -8.12
CA TRP A 38 -3.88 11.79 -7.60
C TRP A 38 -5.11 12.39 -8.29
N SER A 39 -6.15 11.57 -8.46
CA SER A 39 -7.48 11.99 -8.90
C SER A 39 -8.56 11.16 -8.22
N ASN A 40 -9.76 11.73 -8.14
CA ASN A 40 -10.94 11.04 -7.61
C ASN A 40 -11.40 9.91 -8.55
N VAL A 41 -12.02 8.89 -7.97
CA VAL A 41 -12.74 7.83 -8.67
C VAL A 41 -14.17 7.87 -8.17
N ASP A 42 -15.03 8.63 -8.86
CA ASP A 42 -16.50 8.69 -8.68
C ASP A 42 -16.99 8.71 -7.22
N GLY A 43 -16.28 9.42 -6.34
CA GLY A 43 -16.59 9.52 -4.90
C GLY A 43 -16.38 8.24 -4.08
N ILE A 44 -15.98 7.13 -4.71
CA ILE A 44 -15.74 5.83 -4.05
C ILE A 44 -14.28 5.61 -3.67
N GLY A 45 -13.37 6.49 -4.09
CA GLY A 45 -11.95 6.42 -3.78
C GLY A 45 -11.09 7.32 -4.65
N PHE A 46 -9.80 6.99 -4.69
CA PHE A 46 -8.76 7.75 -5.37
C PHE A 46 -7.86 6.85 -6.21
N LYS A 47 -7.32 7.39 -7.30
CA LYS A 47 -6.31 6.75 -8.13
C LYS A 47 -5.12 7.66 -8.32
N TYR A 48 -3.93 7.05 -8.39
CA TYR A 48 -2.66 7.69 -8.68
C TYR A 48 -2.12 7.18 -10.00
N ALA A 49 -1.53 8.06 -10.81
CA ALA A 49 -0.86 7.69 -12.04
C ALA A 49 0.44 8.49 -12.21
N ASP A 50 1.54 7.75 -12.42
CA ASP A 50 2.84 8.28 -12.82
C ASP A 50 3.48 7.32 -13.83
N PRO A 51 3.00 7.30 -15.08
CA PRO A 51 3.41 6.32 -16.06
C PRO A 51 4.90 6.45 -16.45
N THR A 52 5.45 7.66 -16.34
CA THR A 52 6.84 7.99 -16.69
C THR A 52 7.81 7.88 -15.52
N GLY A 53 7.32 7.72 -14.29
CA GLY A 53 8.16 7.59 -13.10
C GLY A 53 8.78 8.91 -12.63
N THR A 54 8.17 10.04 -13.00
CA THR A 54 8.71 11.39 -12.70
C THR A 54 8.83 11.64 -11.19
N ASN A 55 7.94 11.03 -10.40
CA ASN A 55 7.88 11.18 -8.94
C ASN A 55 8.42 9.94 -8.21
N GLY A 56 8.97 8.97 -8.94
CA GLY A 56 9.59 7.77 -8.39
C GLY A 56 8.97 6.45 -8.86
N PRO A 57 9.19 5.36 -8.12
CA PRO A 57 8.97 4.01 -8.64
C PRO A 57 7.48 3.58 -8.67
N VAL A 58 6.56 4.32 -8.05
CA VAL A 58 5.13 3.99 -8.09
C VAL A 58 4.55 4.41 -9.43
N LYS A 59 4.14 3.44 -10.25
CA LYS A 59 3.53 3.70 -11.56
C LYS A 59 2.04 3.99 -11.47
N LYS A 60 1.35 3.25 -10.61
CA LYS A 60 -0.10 3.38 -10.37
C LYS A 60 -0.42 3.03 -8.92
N ALA A 61 -1.37 3.74 -8.33
CA ALA A 61 -2.00 3.30 -7.09
C ALA A 61 -3.51 3.52 -7.15
N GLN A 62 -4.26 2.80 -6.34
CA GLN A 62 -5.69 2.99 -6.15
C GLN A 62 -6.04 2.60 -4.72
N ILE A 63 -6.90 3.40 -4.10
CA ILE A 63 -7.63 3.05 -2.89
C ILE A 63 -9.10 3.32 -3.15
N LYS A 64 -9.97 2.33 -2.93
CA LYS A 64 -11.42 2.50 -3.08
C LYS A 64 -12.18 1.61 -2.11
N ARG A 65 -13.39 2.03 -1.75
CA ARG A 65 -14.35 1.15 -1.07
C ARG A 65 -15.04 0.27 -2.12
N THR A 66 -15.05 -1.04 -1.90
CA THR A 66 -15.79 -1.98 -2.75
C THR A 66 -17.28 -1.99 -2.37
N PRO A 67 -18.17 -2.42 -3.27
CA PRO A 67 -19.60 -2.56 -2.95
C PRO A 67 -19.87 -3.48 -1.74
N GLY A 68 -19.00 -4.47 -1.50
CA GLY A 68 -19.06 -5.37 -0.34
C GLY A 68 -18.57 -4.75 0.97
N GLY A 69 -18.29 -3.44 1.00
CA GLY A 69 -17.92 -2.70 2.21
C GLY A 69 -16.43 -2.77 2.58
N VAL A 70 -15.63 -3.54 1.85
CA VAL A 70 -14.19 -3.69 2.12
C VAL A 70 -13.39 -2.66 1.33
N PHE A 71 -12.33 -2.11 1.90
CA PHE A 71 -11.38 -1.29 1.16
C PHE A 71 -10.52 -2.17 0.24
N GLN A 72 -10.21 -1.68 -0.95
CA GLN A 72 -9.26 -2.31 -1.86
C GLN A 72 -8.15 -1.32 -2.15
N ILE A 73 -6.92 -1.73 -1.87
CA ILE A 73 -5.71 -1.00 -2.20
C ILE A 73 -4.95 -1.80 -3.25
N LYS A 74 -4.57 -1.14 -4.34
CA LYS A 74 -3.72 -1.71 -5.38
C LYS A 74 -2.61 -0.72 -5.69
N VAL A 75 -1.36 -1.16 -5.57
CA VAL A 75 -0.19 -0.34 -5.91
C VAL A 75 0.70 -1.14 -6.86
N ILE A 76 1.15 -0.49 -7.94
CA ILE A 76 2.07 -1.05 -8.92
C ILE A 76 3.35 -0.23 -8.85
N ILE A 77 4.44 -0.89 -8.47
CA ILE A 77 5.77 -0.32 -8.31
C ILE A 77 6.68 -0.95 -9.35
N SER A 78 7.52 -0.15 -10.00
CA SER A 78 8.48 -0.62 -11.01
C SER A 78 9.86 -0.08 -10.73
N GLY A 79 10.84 -0.98 -10.63
CA GLY A 79 12.26 -0.61 -10.50
C GLY A 79 12.82 0.17 -11.69
N GLN A 80 12.13 0.17 -12.84
CA GLN A 80 12.48 0.98 -14.01
C GLN A 80 12.30 2.49 -13.75
N ASN A 81 11.42 2.84 -12.80
CA ASN A 81 11.03 4.23 -12.51
C ASN A 81 11.72 4.78 -11.24
N GLY A 82 12.61 4.00 -10.61
CA GLY A 82 13.31 4.38 -9.39
C GLY A 82 13.75 3.18 -8.56
N ALA A 83 14.54 3.42 -7.51
CA ALA A 83 15.06 2.36 -6.67
C ALA A 83 13.96 1.55 -5.96
N VAL A 84 14.02 0.23 -6.08
CA VAL A 84 13.18 -0.72 -5.34
C VAL A 84 14.13 -1.73 -4.68
N ASN A 85 14.34 -1.54 -3.38
CA ASN A 85 15.25 -2.35 -2.58
C ASN A 85 14.50 -3.43 -1.79
N ILE A 86 13.17 -3.33 -1.73
CA ILE A 86 12.32 -4.36 -1.16
C ILE A 86 11.96 -5.39 -2.23
N VAL A 87 12.45 -6.61 -2.05
CA VAL A 87 12.21 -7.74 -2.96
C VAL A 87 11.53 -8.88 -2.20
N PRO A 88 10.80 -9.78 -2.90
CA PRO A 88 10.24 -10.97 -2.29
C PRO A 88 11.31 -11.74 -1.50
N PRO A 89 11.10 -11.96 -0.19
CA PRO A 89 11.96 -12.84 0.59
C PRO A 89 11.81 -14.30 0.13
N ASN A 90 12.90 -15.07 0.20
CA ASN A 90 12.94 -16.46 -0.27
C ASN A 90 13.49 -17.45 0.77
N PRO A 91 12.61 -18.15 1.51
CA PRO A 91 11.20 -17.84 1.76
C PRO A 91 11.07 -16.68 2.76
N GLY A 92 9.96 -15.94 2.71
CA GLY A 92 9.60 -14.95 3.71
C GLY A 92 8.70 -15.47 4.81
N THR A 93 8.65 -14.72 5.90
CA THR A 93 7.79 -15.02 7.05
C THR A 93 6.82 -13.90 7.38
N GLN A 94 7.17 -12.65 7.07
CA GLN A 94 6.38 -11.48 7.41
C GLN A 94 6.33 -10.49 6.25
N GLY A 95 5.15 -9.95 6.00
CA GLY A 95 4.96 -8.73 5.27
C GLY A 95 3.92 -7.84 5.96
N ASP A 96 4.21 -6.56 6.08
CA ASP A 96 3.30 -5.57 6.64
C ASP A 96 3.23 -4.38 5.69
N MET A 97 2.02 -3.83 5.52
CA MET A 97 1.80 -2.62 4.73
C MET A 97 1.05 -1.57 5.55
N ASN A 98 1.39 -0.32 5.30
CA ASN A 98 0.67 0.84 5.78
C ASN A 98 0.55 1.83 4.61
N PHE A 99 -0.65 1.97 4.10
CA PHE A 99 -1.00 3.00 3.15
C PHE A 99 -1.57 4.20 3.91
N HIS A 100 -0.83 5.29 3.96
CA HIS A 100 -1.19 6.49 4.68
C HIS A 100 -1.57 7.61 3.71
N ILE A 101 -2.77 8.16 3.87
CA ILE A 101 -3.15 9.42 3.21
C ILE A 101 -2.70 10.56 4.11
N ASN A 102 -1.91 11.49 3.59
CA ASN A 102 -1.38 12.59 4.40
C ASN A 102 -2.54 13.43 4.95
N MET A 103 -2.50 13.76 6.24
CA MET A 103 -3.60 14.40 6.98
C MET A 103 -4.94 13.62 6.93
N GLY A 104 -4.89 12.33 6.63
CA GLY A 104 -6.03 11.41 6.60
C GLY A 104 -5.72 10.11 7.32
N ASP A 105 -6.42 9.04 6.92
CA ASP A 105 -6.34 7.75 7.59
C ASP A 105 -5.11 6.92 7.20
N GLN A 106 -4.89 5.86 7.98
CA GLN A 106 -3.96 4.79 7.69
C GLN A 106 -4.73 3.49 7.41
N TYR A 107 -4.29 2.77 6.38
CA TYR A 107 -4.88 1.51 5.93
C TYR A 107 -3.81 0.43 5.96
N CYS A 108 -3.98 -0.53 6.86
CA CYS A 108 -2.93 -1.45 7.23
C CYS A 108 -3.29 -2.90 6.96
N GLY A 109 -2.30 -3.65 6.49
CA GLY A 109 -2.38 -5.08 6.22
C GLY A 109 -1.16 -5.78 6.80
N SER A 110 -1.34 -7.03 7.18
CA SER A 110 -0.25 -7.91 7.62
C SER A 110 -0.45 -9.27 6.97
N THR A 111 0.63 -10.03 6.82
CA THR A 111 0.55 -11.43 6.42
C THR A 111 0.36 -12.37 7.60
N ALA A 112 0.46 -11.89 8.84
CA ALA A 112 0.33 -12.71 10.05
C ALA A 112 -1.03 -13.42 10.10
N GLY A 113 -1.01 -14.74 10.35
CA GLY A 113 -2.20 -15.59 10.37
C GLY A 113 -2.78 -15.94 8.98
N GLY A 114 -2.20 -15.43 7.90
CA GLY A 114 -2.57 -15.79 6.53
C GLY A 114 -1.80 -16.97 5.96
N THR A 115 -2.24 -17.46 4.81
CA THR A 115 -1.53 -18.49 4.03
C THR A 115 -0.55 -17.82 3.07
N LEU A 116 0.72 -18.21 3.13
CA LEU A 116 1.77 -17.74 2.22
C LEU A 116 1.96 -18.72 1.06
N ASN A 117 1.41 -18.40 -0.12
CA ASN A 117 1.58 -19.20 -1.32
C ASN A 117 1.22 -18.41 -2.61
N PRO A 118 2.15 -18.25 -3.58
CA PRO A 118 3.57 -18.66 -3.52
C PRO A 118 4.42 -17.80 -2.55
N ASN A 119 5.55 -18.37 -2.14
CA ASN A 119 6.53 -17.78 -1.24
C ASN A 119 7.95 -18.16 -1.70
N ASP A 120 8.43 -17.46 -2.72
CA ASP A 120 9.68 -17.74 -3.41
C ASP A 120 10.43 -16.44 -3.79
N ALA A 121 11.57 -16.56 -4.45
CA ALA A 121 12.43 -15.43 -4.84
C ALA A 121 11.80 -14.38 -5.75
N VAL A 122 10.68 -14.69 -6.42
CA VAL A 122 10.02 -13.77 -7.36
C VAL A 122 8.61 -13.39 -6.91
N THR A 123 8.00 -14.17 -6.02
CA THR A 123 6.64 -13.91 -5.53
C THR A 123 6.51 -14.21 -4.05
N PHE A 124 6.10 -13.19 -3.29
CA PHE A 124 5.64 -13.32 -1.92
C PHE A 124 4.16 -12.95 -1.85
N LYS A 125 3.29 -13.93 -1.62
CA LYS A 125 1.84 -13.75 -1.63
C LYS A 125 1.19 -14.29 -0.37
N ALA A 126 0.53 -13.41 0.37
CA ALA A 126 -0.37 -13.78 1.46
C ALA A 126 -1.83 -13.78 1.01
N LYS A 127 -2.60 -14.72 1.54
CA LYS A 127 -4.07 -14.79 1.41
C LYS A 127 -4.71 -15.01 2.77
N ASP A 128 -5.95 -14.56 2.91
CA ASP A 128 -6.81 -14.80 4.08
C ASP A 128 -6.19 -14.38 5.43
N ALA A 129 -5.26 -13.42 5.39
CA ALA A 129 -4.70 -12.84 6.59
C ALA A 129 -5.73 -11.91 7.26
N PRO A 130 -5.97 -12.04 8.58
CA PRO A 130 -6.84 -11.14 9.31
C PRO A 130 -6.30 -9.70 9.30
N ALA A 131 -7.18 -8.74 9.63
CA ALA A 131 -6.75 -7.37 9.88
C ALA A 131 -5.79 -7.33 11.08
N PRO A 132 -4.64 -6.62 10.98
CA PRO A 132 -3.76 -6.47 12.12
C PRO A 132 -4.44 -5.61 13.20
N ALA A 133 -4.09 -5.85 14.47
CA ALA A 133 -4.63 -5.07 15.60
C ALA A 133 -4.24 -3.58 15.50
N THR A 134 -3.02 -3.31 15.02
CA THR A 134 -2.44 -1.97 14.89
C THR A 134 -1.64 -1.83 13.60
N CYS A 135 -1.44 -0.58 13.16
CA CYS A 135 -0.64 -0.22 11.99
C CYS A 135 0.86 -0.26 12.29
N ASN A 136 1.45 -1.46 12.36
CA ASN A 136 2.84 -1.66 12.82
C ASN A 136 3.87 -1.65 11.68
N VAL A 137 3.83 -0.65 10.78
CA VAL A 137 4.94 -0.45 9.84
C VAL A 137 5.79 0.72 10.32
N THR A 138 7.07 0.44 10.57
CA THR A 138 8.07 1.41 11.02
C THR A 138 8.06 2.67 10.15
N ILE A 139 8.33 3.82 10.79
CA ILE A 139 8.46 5.11 10.14
C ILE A 139 9.64 5.05 9.17
N CYS A 140 9.44 5.55 7.96
CA CYS A 140 10.52 5.77 7.00
C CYS A 140 11.44 6.85 7.59
N PRO A 141 12.77 6.66 7.61
CA PRO A 141 13.68 7.76 7.92
C PRO A 141 13.55 8.91 6.90
#